data_AF-A0A376FAC7-F1
#
_entry.id   AF-A0A376FAC7-F1
#
_cell.length_a   1.000
_cell.length_b   1.000
_cell.length_c   1.000
_cell.angle_alpha   90.00
_cell.angle_beta   90.00
_cell.angle_gamma   90.00
#
_symmetry.space_group_name_H-M   'P 1'
#
loop_
_entity.id
_entity.type
_entity.pdbx_description
1 polymer ?
#
loop_
_entity_poly.entity_id
_entity_poly.type
_entity_poly.pdbx_seq_one_letter_code
_entity_poly.pdbx_strand_id
1 'polypeptide(L)'
;MPVKHKGTHTARFGEIEQRGVALTPKGRELYDSLLAQAGTGKDNLTHQLHLREIFSAFPDSEMLMRRQELAYFRYRLTPSGEAHRHAFRPGDDPQPLIERGWVVAQPITYEDFLPVSAAGIFQSNLGNETQARSHGNASRDAFEDALGCPVYDEFTLYQEAETRSKQRCGLL
;
A
#
# COMPACT_ATOMS: atom_id res chain seq x y z
N MET A 1 55.79 25.32 3.97
CA MET A 1 55.18 23.97 4.08
C MET A 1 53.75 24.06 3.57
N PRO A 2 53.38 23.40 2.45
CA PRO A 2 52.01 23.47 1.97
C PRO A 2 51.11 22.59 2.84
N VAL A 3 50.03 23.17 3.36
CA VAL A 3 49.00 22.45 4.13
C VAL A 3 48.26 21.52 3.18
N LYS A 4 48.45 20.21 3.32
CA LYS A 4 47.65 19.21 2.60
C LYS A 4 46.27 19.12 3.26
N HIS A 5 45.24 19.70 2.64
CA HIS A 5 43.86 19.38 3.01
C HIS A 5 43.43 18.08 2.34
N LYS A 6 43.02 17.08 3.14
CA LYS A 6 42.40 15.85 2.64
C LYS A 6 40.94 16.13 2.28
N GLY A 7 40.55 15.85 1.04
CA GLY A 7 39.15 15.84 0.62
C GLY A 7 38.37 14.66 1.21
N THR A 8 37.05 14.68 1.07
CA THR A 8 36.14 13.60 1.48
C THR A 8 35.47 12.98 0.27
N HIS A 9 35.12 11.70 0.37
CA HIS A 9 34.31 11.00 -0.64
C HIS A 9 32.91 10.75 -0.09
N THR A 10 31.91 10.78 -0.97
CA THR A 10 30.53 10.40 -0.65
C THR A 10 29.98 9.48 -1.74
N ALA A 11 29.20 8.48 -1.35
CA ALA A 11 28.56 7.54 -2.26
C ALA A 11 27.15 8.03 -2.62
N ARG A 12 26.68 7.66 -3.82
CA ARG A 12 25.31 7.90 -4.28
C ARG A 12 24.68 6.56 -4.65
N PHE A 13 23.55 6.24 -4.06
CA PHE A 13 22.82 5.01 -4.29
C PHE A 13 21.64 5.26 -5.23
N GLY A 14 21.39 4.33 -6.15
CA GLY A 14 20.16 4.29 -6.94
C GLY A 14 19.12 3.38 -6.28
N GLU A 15 17.87 3.54 -6.70
CA GLU A 15 16.73 2.75 -6.21
C GLU A 15 15.86 2.31 -7.39
N ILE A 16 15.18 1.18 -7.24
CA ILE A 16 14.20 0.64 -8.19
C ILE A 16 12.98 0.15 -7.42
N GLU A 17 11.79 0.38 -7.97
CA GLU A 17 10.52 0.00 -7.35
C GLU A 17 9.58 -0.68 -8.36
N GLN A 18 8.67 -1.52 -7.84
CA GLN A 18 7.51 -2.04 -8.56
C GLN A 18 6.26 -1.73 -7.73
N ARG A 19 5.29 -1.04 -8.32
CA ARG A 19 4.06 -0.63 -7.63
C ARG A 19 2.96 -1.67 -7.80
N GLY A 20 2.39 -2.07 -6.66
CA GLY A 20 1.25 -2.99 -6.57
C GLY A 20 -0.08 -2.25 -6.36
N VAL A 21 -1.03 -2.95 -5.75
CA VAL A 21 -2.35 -2.40 -5.37
C VAL A 21 -2.30 -1.72 -4.00
N ALA A 22 -3.05 -0.63 -3.84
CA ALA A 22 -3.27 0.04 -2.56
C ALA A 22 -4.13 -0.81 -1.63
N LEU A 23 -3.63 -1.06 -0.42
CA LEU A 23 -4.33 -1.84 0.60
C LEU A 23 -5.27 -0.98 1.42
N THR A 24 -6.37 -1.57 1.89
CA THR A 24 -7.22 -0.97 2.92
C THR A 24 -6.50 -1.00 4.29
N PRO A 25 -7.00 -0.32 5.34
CA PRO A 25 -6.47 -0.48 6.69
C PRO A 25 -6.41 -1.96 7.13
N LYS A 26 -7.43 -2.76 6.79
CA LYS A 26 -7.48 -4.20 7.06
C LYS A 26 -6.42 -4.99 6.29
N GLY A 27 -6.24 -4.69 5.00
CA GLY A 27 -5.19 -5.31 4.20
C GLY A 27 -3.80 -4.95 4.69
N ARG A 28 -3.62 -3.70 5.13
CA ARG A 28 -2.37 -3.22 5.71
C ARG A 28 -2.05 -3.89 7.04
N GLU A 29 -3.03 -4.04 7.92
CA GLU A 29 -2.88 -4.77 9.18
C GLU A 29 -2.45 -6.23 8.94
N LEU A 30 -3.06 -6.91 7.96
CA LEU A 30 -2.63 -8.25 7.55
C LEU A 30 -1.18 -8.24 7.03
N TYR A 31 -0.84 -7.33 6.12
CA TYR A 31 0.51 -7.17 5.60
C TYR A 31 1.55 -6.97 6.72
N ASP A 32 1.29 -6.04 7.64
CA ASP A 32 2.19 -5.71 8.74
C ASP A 32 2.35 -6.91 9.70
N SER A 33 1.25 -7.65 9.95
CA SER A 33 1.29 -8.86 10.79
C SER A 33 2.12 -9.99 10.18
N LEU A 34 2.05 -10.18 8.86
CA LEU A 34 2.82 -11.21 8.14
C LEU A 34 4.29 -10.79 8.02
N LEU A 35 4.56 -9.51 7.79
CA LEU A 35 5.91 -8.98 7.77
C LEU A 35 6.59 -9.12 9.15
N ALA A 36 5.86 -8.84 10.24
CA ALA A 36 6.35 -9.04 11.59
C ALA A 36 6.64 -10.52 11.90
N GLN A 37 5.79 -11.44 11.43
CA GLN A 37 6.01 -12.88 11.58
C GLN A 37 7.25 -13.39 10.83
N ALA A 38 7.50 -12.87 9.63
CA ALA A 38 8.68 -13.22 8.84
C ALA A 38 10.00 -12.73 9.49
N GLY A 39 9.94 -11.69 10.32
CA GLY A 39 11.07 -11.16 11.06
C GLY A 39 12.22 -10.69 10.18
N THR A 40 13.45 -10.74 10.71
CA THR A 40 14.68 -10.40 9.97
C THR A 40 15.53 -11.63 9.77
N GLY A 41 15.95 -11.93 8.54
CA GLY A 41 16.87 -13.04 8.26
C GLY A 41 18.34 -12.62 8.31
N LYS A 42 19.23 -13.58 8.63
CA LYS A 42 20.70 -13.38 8.60
C LYS A 42 21.28 -13.51 7.19
N ASP A 43 20.63 -14.30 6.34
CA ASP A 43 20.98 -14.56 4.95
C ASP A 43 19.79 -14.15 4.06
N ASN A 44 20.09 -13.51 2.93
CA ASN A 44 19.08 -13.00 2.01
C ASN A 44 18.23 -14.14 1.41
N LEU A 45 18.84 -15.25 0.99
CA LEU A 45 18.10 -16.31 0.31
C LEU A 45 17.08 -16.98 1.26
N THR A 46 17.54 -17.36 2.44
CA THR A 46 16.70 -17.96 3.49
C THR A 46 15.59 -17.00 3.92
N HIS A 47 15.91 -15.70 4.04
CA HIS A 47 14.91 -14.69 4.38
C HIS A 47 13.82 -14.58 3.32
N GLN A 48 14.18 -14.53 2.03
CA GLN A 48 13.22 -14.43 0.92
C GLN A 48 12.32 -15.67 0.83
N LEU A 49 12.88 -16.88 1.03
CA LEU A 49 12.10 -18.11 1.06
C LEU A 49 11.10 -18.14 2.22
N HIS A 50 11.54 -17.72 3.41
CA HIS A 50 10.67 -17.66 4.58
C HIS A 50 9.59 -16.57 4.45
N LEU A 51 9.95 -15.39 3.94
CA LEU A 51 9.01 -14.32 3.66
C LEU A 51 7.90 -14.81 2.72
N ARG A 52 8.26 -15.51 1.64
CA ARG A 52 7.28 -16.10 0.70
C ARG A 52 6.37 -17.12 1.37
N GLU A 53 6.91 -17.96 2.24
CA GLU A 53 6.13 -18.96 2.99
C GLU A 53 5.09 -18.29 3.89
N ILE A 54 5.52 -17.30 4.69
CA ILE A 54 4.62 -16.56 5.58
C ILE A 54 3.56 -15.79 4.78
N PHE A 55 3.95 -15.13 3.69
CA PHE A 55 3.03 -14.37 2.83
C PHE A 55 2.08 -15.24 2.01
N SER A 56 2.22 -16.56 2.01
CA SER A 56 1.21 -17.46 1.42
C SER A 56 -0.17 -17.33 2.09
N ALA A 57 -0.22 -16.79 3.31
CA ALA A 57 -1.46 -16.44 4.00
C ALA A 57 -2.14 -15.17 3.44
N PHE A 58 -1.43 -14.33 2.68
CA PHE A 58 -2.02 -13.17 2.01
C PHE A 58 -2.72 -13.63 0.72
N PRO A 59 -4.01 -13.31 0.49
CA PRO A 59 -4.71 -13.76 -0.71
C PRO A 59 -4.10 -13.23 -2.02
N ASP A 60 -3.67 -14.12 -2.90
CA ASP A 60 -3.03 -13.80 -4.19
C ASP A 60 -4.03 -13.80 -5.36
N SER A 61 -5.22 -13.24 -5.14
CA SER A 61 -6.19 -13.03 -6.23
C SER A 61 -7.04 -11.79 -5.99
N GLU A 62 -7.25 -10.99 -7.04
CA GLU A 62 -8.06 -9.77 -6.96
C GLU A 62 -9.48 -10.03 -6.45
N MET A 63 -10.06 -11.18 -6.80
CA MET A 63 -11.38 -11.58 -6.32
C MET A 63 -11.40 -11.77 -4.79
N LEU A 64 -10.44 -12.51 -4.23
CA LEU A 64 -10.37 -12.72 -2.79
C LEU A 64 -10.02 -11.43 -2.06
N MET A 65 -9.07 -10.65 -2.57
CA MET A 65 -8.69 -9.37 -2.00
C MET A 65 -9.87 -8.39 -1.96
N ARG A 66 -10.70 -8.33 -3.02
CA ARG A 66 -11.92 -7.53 -3.04
C ARG A 66 -12.96 -8.05 -2.05
N ARG A 67 -13.29 -9.34 -2.09
CA ARG A 67 -14.32 -9.94 -1.21
C ARG A 67 -13.95 -9.84 0.27
N GLN A 68 -12.67 -9.89 0.59
CA GLN A 68 -12.17 -9.76 1.97
C GLN A 68 -11.84 -8.31 2.34
N GLU A 69 -12.09 -7.35 1.45
CA GLU A 69 -11.85 -5.91 1.65
C GLU A 69 -10.40 -5.60 2.05
N LEU A 70 -9.43 -6.27 1.41
CA LEU A 70 -8.01 -6.11 1.68
C LEU A 70 -7.35 -5.03 0.79
N ALA A 71 -7.98 -4.68 -0.32
CA ALA A 71 -7.44 -3.72 -1.26
C ALA A 71 -8.53 -2.87 -1.90
N TYR A 72 -8.14 -1.70 -2.39
CA TYR A 72 -9.04 -0.77 -3.06
C TYR A 72 -9.16 -1.08 -4.56
N PHE A 73 -10.37 -0.96 -5.07
CA PHE A 73 -10.68 -1.20 -6.48
C PHE A 73 -11.41 -0.02 -7.12
N ARG A 74 -11.12 0.21 -8.40
CA ARG A 74 -11.85 1.14 -9.25
C ARG A 74 -12.84 0.36 -10.11
N TYR A 75 -14.12 0.69 -9.96
CA TYR A 75 -15.21 0.05 -10.68
C TYR A 75 -15.57 0.85 -11.93
N ARG A 76 -15.82 0.14 -13.03
CA ARG A 76 -16.27 0.71 -14.32
C ARG A 76 -17.34 -0.19 -14.92
N LEU A 77 -18.39 0.41 -15.48
CA LEU A 77 -19.35 -0.29 -16.32
C LEU A 77 -18.68 -0.65 -17.66
N THR A 78 -18.93 -1.85 -18.14
CA THR A 78 -18.63 -2.22 -19.54
C THR A 78 -19.72 -1.67 -20.45
N PRO A 79 -19.52 -1.67 -21.79
CA PRO A 79 -20.61 -1.33 -22.72
C PRO A 79 -21.87 -2.18 -22.51
N SER A 80 -21.71 -3.47 -22.14
CA SER A 80 -22.83 -4.34 -21.77
C SER A 80 -23.50 -3.91 -20.46
N GLY A 81 -22.70 -3.58 -19.44
CA GLY A 81 -23.25 -3.09 -18.16
C GLY A 81 -24.00 -1.77 -18.30
N GLU A 82 -23.54 -0.89 -19.18
CA GLU A 82 -24.20 0.39 -19.48
C GLU A 82 -25.61 0.17 -20.06
N ALA A 83 -25.78 -0.78 -21.00
CA ALA A 83 -27.09 -1.14 -21.53
C ALA A 83 -28.04 -1.72 -20.46
N HIS A 84 -27.49 -2.35 -19.42
CA HIS A 84 -28.22 -2.97 -18.32
C HIS A 84 -28.25 -2.11 -17.04
N ARG A 85 -27.89 -0.82 -17.11
CA ARG A 85 -27.72 0.05 -15.93
C ARG A 85 -28.94 0.11 -15.01
N HIS A 86 -30.14 -0.03 -15.58
CA HIS A 86 -31.41 -0.06 -14.85
C HIS A 86 -31.56 -1.30 -13.94
N ALA A 87 -30.76 -2.34 -14.13
CA ALA A 87 -30.74 -3.55 -13.31
C ALA A 87 -29.92 -3.40 -12.02
N PHE A 88 -29.15 -2.32 -11.87
CA PHE A 88 -28.26 -2.08 -10.74
C PHE A 88 -29.01 -1.37 -9.62
N ARG A 89 -28.68 -1.71 -8.38
CA ARG A 89 -29.20 -1.04 -7.18
C ARG A 89 -28.03 -0.63 -6.27
N PRO A 90 -28.14 0.52 -5.58
CA PRO A 90 -27.20 0.87 -4.53
C PRO A 90 -27.10 -0.25 -3.49
N GLY A 91 -25.88 -0.64 -3.15
CA GLY A 91 -25.60 -1.74 -2.23
C GLY A 91 -25.53 -3.13 -2.87
N ASP A 92 -25.74 -3.26 -4.18
CA ASP A 92 -25.53 -4.53 -4.88
C ASP A 92 -24.09 -5.04 -4.69
N ASP A 93 -23.95 -6.35 -4.47
CA ASP A 93 -22.65 -7.01 -4.54
C ASP A 93 -22.10 -6.86 -5.98
N PRO A 94 -20.92 -6.23 -6.18
CA PRO A 94 -20.34 -6.10 -7.51
C PRO A 94 -19.93 -7.44 -8.12
N GLN A 95 -19.75 -8.51 -7.33
CA GLN A 95 -19.20 -9.76 -7.81
C GLN A 95 -20.05 -10.46 -8.90
N PRO A 96 -21.37 -10.68 -8.75
CA PRO A 96 -22.20 -11.21 -9.83
C PRO A 96 -22.20 -10.33 -11.09
N LEU A 97 -22.08 -9.01 -10.93
CA LEU A 97 -22.04 -8.05 -12.04
C LEU A 97 -20.71 -8.14 -12.80
N ILE A 98 -19.62 -8.42 -12.08
CA ILE A 98 -18.30 -8.69 -12.67
C ILE A 98 -18.30 -10.03 -13.42
N GLU A 99 -18.88 -11.09 -12.84
CA GLU A 99 -18.99 -12.41 -13.48
C GLU A 99 -19.82 -12.38 -14.77
N ARG A 100 -20.85 -11.53 -14.82
CA ARG A 100 -21.63 -11.26 -16.05
C ARG A 100 -20.90 -10.40 -17.08
N GLY A 101 -19.73 -9.86 -16.74
CA GLY A 101 -18.99 -8.92 -17.58
C GLY A 101 -19.67 -7.55 -17.71
N TRP A 102 -20.54 -7.18 -16.78
CA TRP A 102 -21.21 -5.87 -16.76
C TRP A 102 -20.38 -4.81 -16.04
N VAL A 103 -19.61 -5.24 -15.05
CA VAL A 103 -18.68 -4.39 -14.28
C VAL A 103 -17.28 -4.95 -14.42
N VAL A 104 -16.29 -4.06 -14.45
CA VAL A 104 -14.88 -4.42 -14.25
C VAL A 104 -14.41 -3.71 -12.99
N ALA A 105 -13.77 -4.46 -12.10
CA ALA A 105 -13.07 -3.92 -10.94
C ALA A 105 -11.57 -4.02 -11.20
N GLN A 106 -10.88 -2.88 -11.21
CA GLN A 106 -9.44 -2.81 -11.44
C GLN A 106 -8.74 -2.39 -10.15
N PRO A 107 -7.65 -3.05 -9.73
CA PRO A 107 -6.91 -2.64 -8.53
C PRO A 107 -6.45 -1.19 -8.66
N ILE A 108 -6.60 -0.40 -7.59
CA ILE A 108 -6.05 0.96 -7.55
C ILE A 108 -4.56 0.86 -7.23
N THR A 109 -3.70 1.42 -8.08
CA THR A 109 -2.24 1.42 -7.87
C THR A 109 -1.87 2.15 -6.58
N TYR A 110 -0.89 1.60 -5.86
CA TYR A 110 -0.30 2.23 -4.68
C TYR A 110 0.66 3.34 -5.10
N GLU A 111 0.39 4.55 -4.63
CA GLU A 111 1.07 5.80 -5.00
C GLU A 111 1.98 6.31 -3.87
N ASP A 112 1.89 5.74 -2.67
CA ASP A 112 2.75 6.10 -1.54
C ASP A 112 4.00 5.22 -1.46
N PHE A 113 4.61 5.17 -0.28
CA PHE A 113 5.85 4.46 -0.01
C PHE A 113 5.65 3.45 1.12
N LEU A 114 6.41 2.34 1.06
CA LEU A 114 6.42 1.39 2.17
C LEU A 114 6.83 2.08 3.48
N PRO A 115 6.26 1.68 4.63
CA PRO A 115 6.64 2.23 5.93
C PRO A 115 8.12 2.00 6.22
N VAL A 116 8.67 2.81 7.12
CA VAL A 116 10.11 2.94 7.42
C VAL A 116 10.83 1.60 7.74
N SER A 117 10.10 0.56 8.14
CA SER A 117 10.64 -0.78 8.40
C SER A 117 10.95 -1.61 7.14
N ALA A 118 10.39 -1.29 5.98
CA ALA A 118 10.52 -2.12 4.79
C ALA A 118 11.76 -1.80 3.94
N ALA A 119 12.28 -0.57 4.02
CA ALA A 119 13.34 -0.12 3.12
C ALA A 119 14.76 -0.53 3.55
N GLY A 120 15.00 -1.00 4.78
CA GLY A 120 16.30 -1.48 5.30
C GLY A 120 17.46 -0.45 5.33
N ILE A 121 17.45 0.54 4.44
CA ILE A 121 18.47 1.59 4.24
C ILE A 121 18.46 2.59 5.40
N PHE A 122 17.31 2.81 6.04
CA PHE A 122 17.24 3.68 7.21
C PHE A 122 17.69 2.99 8.51
N GLN A 123 17.62 1.65 8.59
CA GLN A 123 18.15 0.90 9.73
C GLN A 123 19.67 0.81 9.69
N SER A 124 20.26 0.61 8.51
CA SER A 124 21.72 0.52 8.37
C SER A 124 22.47 1.82 8.65
N ASN A 125 21.79 2.97 8.53
CA ASN A 125 22.38 4.29 8.79
C ASN A 125 22.21 4.80 10.23
N LEU A 126 21.32 4.21 11.03
CA LEU A 126 20.95 4.74 12.37
C LEU A 126 21.53 3.95 13.56
N GLY A 127 22.39 2.97 13.31
CA GLY A 127 22.95 2.15 14.39
C GLY A 127 21.95 1.11 14.89
N ASN A 128 22.50 0.04 15.48
CA ASN A 128 21.83 -1.24 15.73
C ASN A 128 20.78 -1.21 16.86
N GLU A 129 20.19 -0.05 17.17
CA GLU A 129 19.18 0.06 18.21
C GLU A 129 17.78 -0.09 17.63
N THR A 130 17.20 -1.27 17.88
CA THR A 130 15.78 -1.56 17.79
C THR A 130 15.01 -0.68 18.80
N GLN A 131 14.89 0.62 18.53
CA GLN A 131 13.92 1.43 19.25
C GLN A 131 12.53 1.11 18.71
N ALA A 132 11.70 0.51 19.56
CA ALA A 132 10.27 0.43 19.37
C ALA A 132 9.75 1.86 19.19
N ARG A 133 9.44 2.24 17.94
CA ARG A 133 8.91 3.56 17.64
C ARG A 133 7.47 3.61 18.11
N SER A 134 7.29 4.10 19.34
CA SER A 134 6.02 4.66 19.80
C SER A 134 5.54 5.66 18.74
N HIS A 135 4.34 5.45 18.20
CA HIS A 135 3.65 6.43 17.36
C HIS A 135 3.39 7.69 18.19
N GLY A 136 4.35 8.61 18.21
CA GLY A 136 4.24 9.88 18.90
C GLY A 136 3.59 10.91 17.99
N ASN A 137 2.32 11.24 18.24
CA ASN A 137 1.62 12.35 17.57
C ASN A 137 2.43 13.66 17.58
N ALA A 138 3.25 13.88 18.62
CA ALA A 138 4.10 15.05 18.76
C ALA A 138 5.09 15.27 17.61
N SER A 139 5.53 14.22 16.89
CA SER A 139 6.40 14.38 15.72
C SER A 139 5.63 14.72 14.44
N ARG A 140 4.34 14.38 14.36
CA ARG A 140 3.49 14.72 13.21
C ARG A 140 3.06 16.17 13.29
N ASP A 141 2.60 16.62 14.46
CA ASP A 141 2.17 18.01 14.66
C ASP A 141 3.29 19.00 14.29
N ALA A 142 4.51 18.75 14.80
CA ALA A 142 5.68 19.57 14.46
C ALA A 142 6.04 19.52 12.96
N PHE A 143 5.79 18.40 12.29
CA PHE A 143 6.02 18.27 10.85
C PHE A 143 4.99 19.07 10.04
N GLU A 144 3.71 18.95 10.37
CA GLU A 144 2.62 19.70 9.71
C GLU A 144 2.74 21.21 9.96
N ASP A 145 3.15 21.62 11.16
CA ASP A 145 3.48 23.03 11.48
C ASP A 145 4.60 23.56 10.60
N ALA A 146 5.67 22.78 10.41
CA ALA A 146 6.79 23.17 9.55
C ALA A 146 6.43 23.15 8.06
N LEU A 147 5.55 22.24 7.64
CA LEU A 147 5.03 22.14 6.28
C LEU A 147 4.04 23.28 5.96
N GLY A 148 3.34 23.79 6.98
CA GLY A 148 2.32 24.83 6.87
C GLY A 148 0.92 24.32 6.50
N CYS A 149 0.72 23.01 6.45
CA CYS A 149 -0.57 22.37 6.21
C CYS A 149 -0.58 20.93 6.74
N PRO A 150 -1.77 20.36 7.01
CA PRO A 150 -1.88 18.96 7.40
C PRO A 150 -1.49 18.04 6.24
N VAL A 151 -0.90 16.88 6.54
CA VAL A 151 -0.71 15.84 5.52
C VAL A 151 -2.00 15.07 5.31
N TYR A 152 -2.29 14.75 4.06
CA TYR A 152 -3.43 13.91 3.71
C TYR A 152 -3.25 12.49 4.26
N ASP A 153 -4.36 11.88 4.66
CA ASP A 153 -4.44 10.45 4.94
C ASP A 153 -4.69 9.70 3.64
N GLU A 154 -3.74 8.85 3.26
CA GLU A 154 -3.78 8.06 2.03
C GLU A 154 -4.99 7.12 1.97
N PHE A 155 -5.40 6.55 3.10
CA PHE A 155 -6.53 5.62 3.14
C PHE A 155 -7.82 6.34 2.79
N THR A 156 -8.00 7.56 3.28
CA THR A 156 -9.13 8.42 2.93
C THR A 156 -9.16 8.70 1.43
N LEU A 157 -8.02 9.04 0.81
CA LEU A 157 -7.95 9.33 -0.62
C LEU A 157 -8.29 8.09 -1.49
N TYR A 158 -7.79 6.91 -1.11
CA TYR A 158 -8.12 5.68 -1.83
C TYR A 158 -9.58 5.26 -1.64
N GLN A 159 -10.12 5.39 -0.43
CA GLN A 159 -11.53 5.13 -0.15
C GLN A 159 -12.45 6.04 -0.97
N GLU A 160 -12.13 7.33 -1.06
CA GLU A 160 -12.85 8.28 -1.91
C GLU A 160 -12.78 7.90 -3.39
N ALA A 161 -11.61 7.47 -3.88
CA ALA A 161 -11.43 7.04 -5.26
C ALA A 161 -12.28 5.80 -5.61
N GLU A 162 -12.29 4.80 -4.72
CA GLU A 162 -13.16 3.63 -4.84
C GLU A 162 -14.64 4.03 -4.80
N THR A 163 -15.04 4.79 -3.77
CA THR A 163 -16.43 5.24 -3.54
C THR A 163 -16.98 5.99 -4.75
N ARG A 164 -16.21 6.95 -5.28
CA ARG A 164 -16.56 7.72 -6.48
C ARG A 164 -16.77 6.82 -7.70
N SER A 165 -15.98 5.74 -7.82
CA SER A 165 -16.12 4.79 -8.92
C SER A 165 -17.36 3.90 -8.78
N LYS A 166 -17.69 3.47 -7.56
CA LYS A 166 -18.92 2.74 -7.23
C LYS A 166 -20.17 3.58 -7.49
N GLN A 167 -20.18 4.84 -7.04
CA GLN A 167 -21.27 5.81 -7.32
C GLN A 167 -21.50 6.00 -8.82
N ARG A 168 -20.42 6.15 -9.60
CA ARG A 168 -20.52 6.22 -11.07
C ARG A 168 -21.14 4.96 -11.66
N CYS A 169 -20.96 3.78 -11.06
CA CYS A 169 -21.58 2.55 -11.53
C CYS A 169 -23.01 2.33 -11.00
N GLY A 170 -23.52 3.19 -10.11
CA GLY A 170 -24.82 3.00 -9.45
C GLY A 170 -24.81 1.94 -8.34
N LEU A 171 -23.63 1.60 -7.82
CA LEU A 171 -23.44 0.61 -6.75
C LEU A 171 -23.50 1.23 -5.35
N LEU A 172 -23.45 2.56 -5.26
CA LEU A 172 -23.55 3.37 -4.04
C LEU A 172 -24.43 4.59 -4.29
#